data_AF-A0A9K3DSL9-F1
#
_entry.id   AF-A0A9K3DSL9-F1
#
_cell.length_a   1.000
_cell.length_b   1.000
_cell.length_c   1.000
_cell.angle_alpha   90.00
_cell.angle_beta   90.00
_cell.angle_gamma   90.00
#
_symmetry.space_group_name_H-M   'P 1'
#
loop_
_entity.id
_entity.type
_entity.pdbx_description
1 polymer ?
#
loop_
_entity_poly.entity_id
_entity_poly.type
_entity_poly.pdbx_seq_one_letter_code
_entity_poly.pdbx_strand_id
1 'polypeptide(L)'
;MTSFLNQGLERLVHLYEESCGLNKMLEVKLKKDKVTITDQGMIVAAKSQHYEDKFRAMTQEHQAAMKKAAHEAQAKLDAAQTQDEQDVVSYREGLKSYVVISLLQARLKMAYEAKAKGFECPSWNVDAWEAKLRDLGGNPVERPAKAVVEEPSKVAEKVTDAGGNAEKDAGKDAGPDAGEDAMVEESGAA
;
A
#
# COMPACT_ATOMS: atom_id res chain seq x y z
N MET A 1 58.07 34.37 90.45
CA MET A 1 57.69 33.03 89.92
C MET A 1 56.19 32.90 89.63
N THR A 2 55.31 33.56 90.37
CA THR A 2 53.85 33.49 90.18
C THR A 2 53.33 34.10 88.87
N SER A 3 53.98 35.13 88.32
CA SER A 3 53.51 35.78 87.08
C SER A 3 53.59 34.89 85.83
N PHE A 4 54.65 34.08 85.70
CA PHE A 4 54.83 33.17 84.57
C PHE A 4 53.80 32.04 84.57
N LEU A 5 53.49 31.49 85.74
CA LEU A 5 52.46 30.47 85.91
C LEU A 5 51.06 31.00 85.58
N ASN A 6 50.73 32.23 86.01
CA ASN A 6 49.46 32.86 85.68
C ASN A 6 49.32 33.14 84.18
N GLN A 7 50.38 33.65 83.53
CA GLN A 7 50.38 33.88 82.08
C GLN A 7 50.27 32.57 81.28
N GLY A 8 50.90 31.50 81.76
CA GLY A 8 50.76 30.16 81.18
C GLY A 8 49.34 29.62 81.29
N LEU A 9 48.67 29.84 82.43
CA LEU A 9 47.28 29.43 82.64
C LEU A 9 46.32 30.20 81.73
N GLU A 10 46.46 31.52 81.61
CA GLU A 10 45.65 32.35 80.69
C GLU A 10 45.80 31.88 79.24
N ARG A 11 47.04 31.60 78.81
CA ARG A 11 47.31 31.05 77.47
C ARG A 11 46.59 29.71 77.27
N LEU A 12 46.58 28.84 78.27
CA LEU A 12 45.95 27.53 78.19
C LEU A 12 44.42 27.63 78.11
N VAL A 13 43.83 28.55 78.88
CA VAL A 13 42.39 28.85 78.85
C VAL A 13 41.98 29.39 77.48
N HIS A 14 42.74 30.34 76.93
CA HIS A 14 42.48 30.86 75.58
C HIS A 14 42.56 29.75 74.51
N LEU A 15 43.59 28.90 74.55
CA LEU A 15 43.73 27.77 73.63
C LEU A 15 42.57 26.77 73.77
N TYR A 16 42.11 26.54 75.00
CA TYR A 16 40.95 25.68 75.26
C TYR A 16 39.67 26.28 74.66
N GLU A 17 39.41 27.57 74.86
CA GLU A 17 38.25 28.26 74.30
C GLU A 17 38.27 28.30 72.77
N GLU A 18 39.43 28.59 72.16
CA GLU A 18 39.64 28.55 70.72
C GLU A 18 39.37 27.13 70.16
N SER A 19 39.89 26.09 70.83
CA SER A 19 39.66 24.70 70.42
C SER A 19 38.18 24.30 70.52
N CYS A 20 37.47 24.78 71.54
CA CYS A 20 36.04 24.53 71.71
C CYS A 20 35.23 25.22 70.59
N GLY A 21 35.59 26.47 70.24
CA GLY A 21 34.97 27.20 69.13
C GLY A 21 35.21 26.51 67.79
N LEU A 22 36.44 26.07 67.52
CA LEU A 22 36.79 25.32 66.32
C LEU A 22 35.99 24.02 66.23
N ASN A 23 35.89 23.26 67.33
CA ASN A 23 35.15 22.00 67.34
C ASN A 23 33.66 22.20 67.01
N LYS A 24 33.01 23.21 67.61
CA LYS A 24 31.61 23.55 67.28
C LYS A 24 31.43 23.92 65.81
N MET A 25 32.37 24.68 65.23
CA MET A 25 32.33 25.04 63.81
C MET A 25 32.45 23.81 62.91
N LEU A 26 33.37 22.89 63.25
CA LEU A 26 33.59 21.65 62.50
C LEU A 26 32.37 20.73 62.57
N GLU A 27 31.72 20.60 63.73
CA GLU A 27 30.48 19.82 63.87
C GLU A 27 29.35 20.37 62.99
N VAL A 28 29.19 21.69 62.92
CA VAL A 28 28.17 22.31 62.06
C VAL A 28 28.48 22.07 60.58
N LYS A 29 29.74 22.23 60.16
CA LYS A 29 30.17 21.91 58.79
C LYS A 29 29.92 20.44 58.46
N LEU A 30 30.32 19.52 59.33
CA LEU A 30 30.12 18.09 59.13
C LEU A 30 28.64 17.72 58.99
N LYS A 31 27.76 18.30 59.82
CA LYS A 31 26.31 18.11 59.70
C LYS A 31 25.79 18.63 58.35
N LYS A 32 26.22 19.82 57.92
CA LYS A 32 25.82 20.39 56.62
C LYS A 32 26.32 19.55 55.45
N ASP A 33 27.55 19.08 55.50
CA ASP A 33 28.15 18.26 54.45
C ASP A 33 27.45 16.90 54.37
N LYS A 34 27.10 16.30 55.52
CA LYS A 34 26.32 15.04 55.56
C LYS A 34 24.96 15.18 54.89
N VAL A 35 24.23 16.28 55.14
CA VAL A 35 22.94 16.55 54.47
C VAL A 35 23.17 16.74 52.97
N THR A 36 24.15 17.54 52.59
CA THR A 36 24.47 17.82 51.18
C THR A 36 24.83 16.55 50.41
N ILE A 37 25.64 15.65 50.99
CA ILE A 37 25.99 14.36 50.39
C ILE A 37 24.75 13.47 50.24
N THR A 38 23.87 13.46 51.24
CA THR A 38 22.63 12.68 51.20
C THR A 38 21.72 13.17 50.07
N ASP A 39 21.54 14.49 49.95
CA ASP A 39 20.73 15.11 48.90
C ASP A 39 21.31 14.82 47.50
N GLN A 40 22.63 14.91 47.35
CA GLN A 40 23.29 14.54 46.09
C GLN A 40 23.07 13.07 45.75
N GLY A 41 23.18 12.17 46.73
CA GLY A 41 22.88 10.74 46.56
C GLY A 41 21.45 10.50 46.07
N MET A 42 20.46 11.19 46.67
CA MET A 42 19.07 11.12 46.24
C MET A 42 18.87 11.64 44.81
N ILE A 43 19.51 12.76 44.45
CA ILE A 43 19.42 13.32 43.10
C ILE A 43 20.02 12.36 42.06
N VAL A 44 21.17 11.74 42.35
CA VAL A 44 21.80 10.78 41.44
C VAL A 44 20.93 9.53 41.29
N ALA A 45 20.38 9.00 42.38
CA ALA A 45 19.48 7.86 42.33
C ALA A 45 18.20 8.16 41.50
N ALA A 46 17.57 9.32 41.75
CA ALA A 46 16.38 9.74 41.00
C ALA A 46 16.68 9.94 39.50
N LYS A 47 17.85 10.51 39.16
CA LYS A 47 18.28 10.63 37.76
C LYS A 47 18.50 9.27 37.11
N SER A 48 19.20 8.34 37.79
CA SER A 48 19.42 6.99 37.28
C SER A 48 18.10 6.28 37.00
N GLN A 49 17.18 6.30 37.96
CA GLN A 49 15.88 5.69 37.83
C GLN A 49 15.06 6.32 36.68
N HIS A 50 15.08 7.65 36.55
CA HIS A 50 14.38 8.33 35.46
C HIS A 50 14.85 7.85 34.08
N TYR A 51 16.15 7.71 33.88
CA TYR A 51 16.68 7.22 32.60
C TYR A 51 16.33 5.75 32.37
N GLU A 52 16.46 4.89 33.38
CA GLU A 52 16.06 3.48 33.29
C GLU A 52 14.59 3.33 32.90
N ASP A 53 13.69 4.08 33.54
CA ASP A 53 12.27 4.06 33.23
C ASP A 53 11.99 4.57 31.81
N LYS A 54 12.68 5.62 31.38
CA LYS A 54 12.57 6.15 30.01
C LYS A 54 13.00 5.13 28.96
N PHE A 55 14.12 4.43 29.18
CA PHE A 55 14.57 3.38 28.27
C PHE A 55 13.62 2.19 28.25
N ARG A 56 13.10 1.80 29.42
CA ARG A 56 12.10 0.72 29.50
C ARG A 56 10.83 1.07 28.75
N ALA A 57 10.29 2.27 28.95
CA ALA A 57 9.10 2.75 28.26
C ALA A 57 9.30 2.79 26.73
N MET A 58 10.40 3.40 26.27
CA MET A 58 10.75 3.44 24.84
C MET A 58 10.83 2.04 24.23
N THR A 59 11.46 1.10 24.94
CA THR A 59 11.60 -0.28 24.45
C THR A 59 10.24 -0.99 24.36
N GLN A 60 9.37 -0.80 25.35
CA GLN A 60 8.03 -1.37 25.35
C GLN A 60 7.15 -0.79 24.24
N GLU A 61 7.18 0.53 24.05
CA GLU A 61 6.45 1.20 22.98
C GLU A 61 6.91 0.73 21.59
N HIS A 62 8.21 0.62 21.37
CA HIS A 62 8.76 0.12 20.11
C HIS A 62 8.35 -1.34 19.85
N GLN A 63 8.42 -2.20 20.86
CA GLN A 63 7.96 -3.59 20.74
C GLN A 63 6.45 -3.68 20.46
N ALA A 64 5.64 -2.84 21.09
CA ALA A 64 4.20 -2.77 20.86
C ALA A 64 3.88 -2.29 19.43
N ALA A 65 4.57 -1.26 18.95
CA ALA A 65 4.43 -0.76 17.58
C ALA A 65 4.80 -1.83 16.54
N MET A 66 5.92 -2.53 16.75
CA MET A 66 6.35 -3.63 15.88
C MET A 66 5.34 -4.78 15.83
N LYS A 67 4.80 -5.19 16.98
CA LYS A 67 3.76 -6.22 17.05
C LYS A 67 2.49 -5.78 16.32
N LYS A 68 2.07 -4.53 16.49
CA LYS A 68 0.89 -3.98 15.81
C LYS A 68 1.11 -3.94 14.29
N ALA A 69 2.25 -3.43 13.83
CA ALA A 69 2.58 -3.40 12.42
C ALA A 69 2.65 -4.82 11.81
N ALA A 70 3.21 -5.79 12.53
CA ALA A 70 3.24 -7.18 12.10
C ALA A 70 1.82 -7.79 11.98
N HIS A 71 0.94 -7.54 12.96
CA HIS A 71 -0.44 -8.00 12.88
C HIS A 71 -1.23 -7.34 11.75
N GLU A 72 -1.04 -6.03 11.53
CA GLU A 72 -1.69 -5.32 10.42
C GLU A 72 -1.18 -5.80 9.05
N ALA A 73 0.13 -6.07 8.93
CA ALA A 73 0.71 -6.65 7.73
C ALA A 73 0.17 -8.06 7.47
N GLN A 74 0.07 -8.90 8.50
CA GLN A 74 -0.52 -10.24 8.37
C GLN A 74 -1.99 -10.17 7.97
N ALA A 75 -2.79 -9.31 8.61
CA ALA A 75 -4.20 -9.15 8.26
C ALA A 75 -4.40 -8.67 6.82
N LYS A 76 -3.53 -7.80 6.30
CA LYS A 76 -3.55 -7.37 4.89
C LYS A 76 -3.17 -8.52 3.96
N LEU A 77 -2.19 -9.35 4.32
CA LEU A 77 -1.82 -10.53 3.54
C LEU A 77 -2.98 -11.54 3.48
N ASP A 78 -3.60 -11.84 4.62
CA ASP A 78 -4.72 -12.78 4.71
C ASP A 78 -5.93 -12.28 3.90
N ALA A 79 -6.22 -10.97 3.98
CA ALA A 79 -7.28 -10.33 3.19
C ALA A 79 -6.98 -10.38 1.68
N ALA A 80 -5.74 -10.11 1.27
CA ALA A 80 -5.32 -10.18 -0.13
C ALA A 80 -5.39 -11.63 -0.67
N GLN A 81 -4.99 -12.62 0.13
CA GLN A 81 -5.12 -14.03 -0.23
C GLN A 81 -6.57 -14.44 -0.41
N THR A 82 -7.45 -14.05 0.52
CA THR A 82 -8.88 -14.35 0.42
C THR A 82 -9.51 -13.69 -0.81
N GLN A 83 -9.10 -12.47 -1.14
CA GLN A 83 -9.57 -11.77 -2.34
C GLN A 83 -9.11 -12.47 -3.61
N ASP A 84 -7.83 -12.85 -3.70
CA ASP A 84 -7.29 -13.57 -4.86
C ASP A 84 -8.03 -14.91 -5.09
N GLU A 85 -8.30 -15.66 -4.02
CA GLU A 85 -9.09 -16.90 -4.10
C GLU A 85 -10.50 -16.65 -4.66
N GLN A 86 -11.16 -15.59 -4.22
CA GLN A 86 -12.48 -15.20 -4.74
C GLN A 86 -12.41 -14.76 -6.21
N ASP A 87 -11.39 -13.99 -6.58
CA ASP A 87 -11.20 -13.51 -7.95
C ASP A 87 -10.92 -14.67 -8.91
N VAL A 88 -10.12 -15.66 -8.50
CA VAL A 88 -9.86 -16.88 -9.29
C VAL A 88 -11.14 -17.69 -9.51
N VAL A 89 -11.97 -17.84 -8.46
CA VAL A 89 -13.25 -18.54 -8.57
C VAL A 89 -14.20 -17.79 -9.51
N SER A 90 -14.35 -16.47 -9.30
CA SER A 90 -15.18 -15.60 -10.12
C SER A 90 -14.75 -15.62 -11.60
N TYR A 91 -13.44 -15.52 -11.87
CA TYR A 91 -12.88 -15.60 -13.21
C TYR A 91 -13.21 -16.94 -13.87
N ARG A 92 -13.01 -18.06 -13.16
CA ARG A 92 -13.31 -19.40 -13.68
C ARG A 92 -14.80 -19.56 -13.99
N GLU A 93 -15.69 -19.05 -13.14
CA GLU A 93 -17.13 -19.10 -13.35
C GLU A 93 -17.57 -18.22 -14.52
N GLY A 94 -17.01 -17.01 -14.62
CA GLY A 94 -17.20 -16.13 -15.77
C GLY A 94 -16.78 -16.79 -17.08
N LEU A 95 -15.63 -17.46 -17.10
CA LEU A 95 -15.13 -18.17 -18.28
C LEU A 95 -16.06 -19.32 -18.69
N LYS A 96 -16.55 -20.11 -17.73
CA LYS A 96 -17.55 -21.16 -18.01
C LYS A 96 -18.83 -20.58 -18.60
N SER A 97 -19.34 -19.49 -18.03
CA SER A 97 -20.54 -18.81 -18.52
C SER A 97 -20.34 -18.32 -19.96
N TYR A 98 -19.20 -17.67 -20.24
CA TYR A 98 -18.85 -17.19 -21.58
C TYR A 98 -18.78 -18.31 -22.63
N VAL A 99 -18.17 -19.45 -22.30
CA VAL A 99 -18.11 -20.62 -23.20
C VAL A 99 -19.51 -21.16 -23.51
N VAL A 100 -20.40 -21.23 -22.52
CA VAL A 100 -21.79 -21.68 -22.74
C VAL A 100 -22.56 -20.71 -23.63
N ILE A 101 -22.43 -19.40 -23.36
CA ILE A 101 -23.08 -18.35 -24.15
C ILE A 101 -22.60 -18.38 -25.61
N SER A 102 -21.29 -18.41 -25.84
CA SER A 102 -20.70 -18.42 -27.19
C SER A 102 -21.08 -19.69 -27.99
N LEU A 103 -21.10 -20.86 -27.35
CA LEU A 103 -21.57 -22.10 -28.00
C LEU A 103 -23.05 -22.01 -28.39
N LEU A 104 -23.88 -21.43 -27.52
CA LEU A 104 -25.31 -21.26 -27.78
C LEU A 104 -25.56 -20.25 -28.92
N GLN A 105 -24.79 -19.16 -28.96
CA GLN A 105 -24.82 -18.20 -30.07
C GLN A 105 -24.39 -18.83 -31.39
N ALA A 106 -23.31 -19.61 -31.40
CA ALA A 106 -22.86 -20.33 -32.60
C ALA A 106 -23.94 -21.31 -33.11
N ARG A 107 -24.60 -22.03 -32.19
CA ARG A 107 -25.70 -22.95 -32.53
C ARG A 107 -26.89 -22.22 -33.15
N LEU A 108 -27.28 -21.07 -32.59
CA LEU A 108 -28.35 -20.24 -33.13
C LEU A 108 -28.00 -19.67 -34.51
N LYS A 109 -26.76 -19.21 -34.68
CA LYS A 109 -26.27 -18.70 -35.97
C LYS A 109 -26.32 -19.78 -37.05
N MET A 110 -25.85 -21.00 -36.77
CA MET A 110 -25.95 -22.12 -37.70
C MET A 110 -27.41 -22.47 -38.03
N ALA A 111 -28.30 -22.45 -37.04
CA ALA A 111 -29.71 -22.75 -37.24
C ALA A 111 -30.38 -21.73 -38.17
N TYR A 112 -30.08 -20.46 -37.98
CA TYR A 112 -30.56 -19.38 -38.82
C TYR A 112 -29.99 -19.42 -40.24
N GLU A 113 -28.70 -19.68 -40.42
CA GLU A 113 -28.07 -19.81 -41.73
C GLU A 113 -28.62 -21.01 -42.52
N ALA A 114 -28.87 -22.14 -41.86
CA ALA A 114 -29.50 -23.29 -42.47
C ALA A 114 -30.94 -22.97 -42.93
N LYS A 115 -31.71 -22.27 -42.09
CA LYS A 115 -33.05 -21.82 -42.44
C LYS A 115 -33.04 -20.85 -43.64
N ALA A 116 -32.05 -19.96 -43.73
CA ALA A 116 -31.88 -19.08 -44.88
C ALA A 116 -31.56 -19.86 -46.18
N LYS A 117 -30.90 -21.01 -46.07
CA LYS A 117 -30.63 -21.93 -47.19
C LYS A 117 -31.78 -22.92 -47.48
N GLY A 118 -32.93 -22.77 -46.82
CA GLY A 118 -34.10 -23.63 -47.00
C GLY A 118 -34.06 -24.95 -46.22
N PHE A 119 -33.06 -25.16 -45.35
CA PHE A 119 -32.97 -26.34 -44.48
C PHE A 119 -33.57 -26.02 -43.11
N GLU A 120 -34.73 -26.59 -42.81
CA GLU A 120 -35.39 -26.47 -41.51
C GLU A 120 -35.45 -27.85 -40.84
N CYS A 121 -34.72 -28.01 -39.73
CA CYS A 121 -34.71 -29.26 -38.96
C CYS A 121 -35.74 -29.19 -37.81
N PRO A 122 -36.81 -30.02 -37.82
CA PRO A 122 -37.80 -30.03 -36.74
C PRO A 122 -37.23 -30.38 -35.35
N SER A 123 -36.05 -31.00 -35.30
CA SER A 123 -35.35 -31.35 -34.07
C SER A 123 -34.63 -30.16 -33.40
N TRP A 124 -34.53 -29.01 -34.06
CA TRP A 124 -33.88 -27.81 -33.52
C TRP A 124 -34.88 -26.92 -32.80
N ASN A 125 -34.73 -26.81 -31.49
CA ASN A 125 -35.59 -25.95 -30.67
C ASN A 125 -34.96 -24.54 -30.55
N VAL A 126 -35.06 -23.76 -31.63
CA VAL A 126 -34.45 -22.44 -31.77
C VAL A 126 -34.99 -21.45 -30.73
N ASP A 127 -36.30 -21.43 -30.50
CA ASP A 127 -36.93 -20.52 -29.53
C ASP A 127 -36.49 -20.81 -28.08
N ALA A 128 -36.32 -22.09 -27.72
CA ALA A 128 -35.77 -22.47 -26.42
C ALA A 128 -34.30 -22.08 -26.26
N TRP A 129 -33.51 -22.12 -27.34
CA TRP A 129 -32.11 -21.64 -27.30
C TRP A 129 -32.03 -20.12 -27.21
N GLU A 130 -32.91 -19.38 -27.88
CA GLU A 130 -33.01 -17.91 -27.76
C GLU A 130 -33.43 -17.48 -26.34
N ALA A 131 -34.40 -18.17 -25.76
CA ALA A 131 -34.81 -17.94 -24.37
C ALA A 131 -33.63 -18.19 -23.41
N LYS A 132 -32.97 -19.34 -23.54
CA LYS A 132 -31.81 -19.70 -22.71
C LYS A 132 -30.63 -18.74 -22.90
N LEU A 133 -30.45 -18.16 -24.09
CA LEU A 133 -29.42 -17.16 -24.35
C LEU A 133 -29.73 -15.83 -23.63
N ARG A 134 -30.99 -15.39 -23.67
CA ARG A 134 -31.46 -14.21 -22.92
C ARG A 134 -31.31 -14.40 -21.42
N ASP A 135 -31.70 -15.56 -20.89
CA ASP A 135 -31.61 -15.87 -19.46
C ASP A 135 -30.17 -15.85 -18.95
N LEU A 136 -29.21 -16.22 -19.81
CA LEU A 136 -27.78 -16.17 -19.51
C LEU A 136 -27.15 -14.78 -19.77
N GLY A 137 -27.93 -13.79 -20.21
CA GLY A 137 -27.44 -12.43 -20.53
C GLY A 137 -26.59 -12.35 -21.80
N GLY A 138 -26.69 -13.32 -22.70
CA GLY A 138 -25.96 -13.32 -23.97
C GLY A 138 -26.56 -12.37 -25.01
N ASN A 139 -25.71 -11.83 -25.89
CA ASN A 139 -26.16 -10.94 -26.96
C ASN A 139 -27.09 -11.67 -27.95
N PRO A 140 -28.20 -11.06 -28.39
CA PRO A 140 -29.07 -11.65 -29.41
C PRO A 140 -28.31 -11.94 -30.70
N VAL A 141 -28.55 -13.11 -31.30
CA VAL A 141 -28.03 -13.42 -32.63
C VAL A 141 -29.01 -12.86 -33.66
N GLU A 142 -28.53 -12.06 -34.62
CA GLU A 142 -29.38 -11.51 -35.67
C GLU A 142 -29.95 -12.62 -36.56
N ARG A 143 -31.27 -12.60 -36.75
CA ARG A 143 -31.92 -13.45 -37.75
C ARG A 143 -31.55 -12.92 -39.13
N PRO A 144 -31.01 -13.75 -40.04
CA PRO A 144 -30.74 -13.34 -41.41
C PRO A 144 -32.07 -12.92 -42.03
N ALA A 145 -32.06 -11.72 -42.62
CA ALA A 145 -33.19 -11.22 -43.37
C ALA A 145 -33.59 -12.27 -44.39
N LYS A 146 -34.88 -12.60 -44.42
CA LYS A 146 -35.50 -13.56 -45.33
C LYS A 146 -34.93 -13.29 -46.73
N ALA A 147 -34.18 -14.23 -47.29
CA ALA A 147 -33.81 -14.15 -48.69
C ALA A 147 -35.13 -14.16 -49.47
N VAL A 148 -35.53 -12.99 -49.96
CA VAL A 148 -36.60 -12.86 -50.93
C VAL A 148 -36.06 -13.57 -52.16
N VAL A 149 -36.47 -14.83 -52.29
CA VAL A 149 -36.41 -15.56 -53.54
C VAL A 149 -37.34 -14.81 -54.49
N GLU A 150 -36.79 -13.97 -55.35
CA GLU A 150 -37.31 -13.77 -56.70
C GLU A 150 -36.15 -13.62 -57.68
N GLU A 151 -36.21 -14.47 -58.70
CA GLU A 151 -35.31 -14.60 -59.84
C GLU A 151 -35.72 -13.58 -60.95
N PRO A 152 -35.03 -13.52 -62.11
CA PRO A 152 -34.38 -12.32 -62.64
C PRO A 152 -35.21 -11.57 -63.71
N SER A 153 -35.03 -10.24 -63.83
CA SER A 153 -35.55 -9.48 -64.98
C SER A 153 -34.61 -8.36 -65.47
N LYS A 154 -33.68 -8.78 -66.33
CA LYS A 154 -33.20 -8.20 -67.61
C LYS A 154 -33.27 -6.67 -67.87
N VAL A 155 -32.06 -6.12 -68.07
CA VAL A 155 -31.58 -5.10 -69.05
C VAL A 155 -31.96 -3.62 -68.85
N ALA A 156 -30.91 -2.79 -68.70
CA ALA A 156 -30.61 -1.68 -69.61
C ALA A 156 -29.12 -1.29 -69.49
N GLU A 157 -28.36 -1.53 -70.56
CA GLU A 157 -27.05 -0.91 -70.82
C GLU A 157 -27.18 0.61 -70.97
N LYS A 158 -26.22 1.37 -70.44
CA LYS A 158 -25.55 2.43 -71.21
C LYS A 158 -24.15 2.76 -70.67
N VAL A 159 -23.19 2.64 -71.58
CA VAL A 159 -21.75 2.91 -71.49
C VAL A 159 -21.43 4.41 -71.53
N THR A 160 -20.33 4.82 -70.88
CA THR A 160 -19.19 5.66 -71.35
C THR A 160 -18.27 5.88 -70.15
N ASP A 161 -17.16 5.15 -70.00
CA ASP A 161 -15.83 5.42 -70.60
C ASP A 161 -15.30 6.83 -70.34
N ALA A 162 -14.24 6.93 -69.52
CA ALA A 162 -12.92 7.43 -69.92
C ALA A 162 -12.12 7.95 -68.71
N GLY A 163 -10.92 7.40 -68.55
CA GLY A 163 -9.76 8.23 -68.23
C GLY A 163 -9.13 8.05 -66.85
N GLY A 164 -7.87 7.58 -66.86
CA GLY A 164 -6.86 8.19 -66.00
C GLY A 164 -6.14 7.26 -65.03
N ASN A 165 -5.32 6.37 -65.59
CA ASN A 165 -4.15 5.78 -64.92
C ASN A 165 -3.18 6.91 -64.49
N ALA A 166 -2.68 6.89 -63.26
CA ALA A 166 -1.34 7.42 -62.91
C ALA A 166 -0.90 6.95 -61.52
N GLU A 167 0.03 5.98 -61.55
CA GLU A 167 0.99 5.63 -60.50
C GLU A 167 1.72 6.83 -59.87
N LYS A 168 2.01 6.71 -58.58
CA LYS A 168 3.35 6.78 -57.91
C LYS A 168 3.13 7.05 -56.42
N ASP A 169 3.39 6.14 -55.48
CA ASP A 169 4.66 5.48 -55.10
C ASP A 169 5.62 6.39 -54.31
N ALA A 170 6.35 5.75 -53.38
CA ALA A 170 7.24 6.24 -52.31
C ALA A 170 6.52 6.73 -51.03
N GLY A 171 6.65 6.14 -49.84
CA GLY A 171 7.74 5.34 -49.29
C GLY A 171 8.55 6.19 -48.30
N LYS A 172 8.36 6.00 -46.99
CA LYS A 172 9.44 5.76 -46.00
C LYS A 172 8.94 5.78 -44.56
N ASP A 173 9.24 4.66 -43.93
CA ASP A 173 9.44 4.37 -42.52
C ASP A 173 10.32 5.41 -41.80
N ALA A 174 9.90 5.82 -40.60
CA ALA A 174 10.74 6.24 -39.47
C ALA A 174 9.86 6.75 -38.31
N GLY A 175 9.70 5.94 -37.25
CA GLY A 175 9.57 6.47 -35.88
C GLY A 175 10.89 7.12 -35.44
N PRO A 176 10.93 7.91 -34.35
CA PRO A 176 10.63 7.35 -33.04
C PRO A 176 9.90 8.28 -32.04
N ASP A 177 9.25 7.58 -31.12
CA ASP A 177 9.22 7.72 -29.66
C ASP A 177 9.71 9.03 -29.01
N ALA A 178 8.90 9.46 -28.05
CA ALA A 178 8.97 10.75 -27.38
C ALA A 178 9.34 10.57 -25.91
N GLY A 179 10.27 11.42 -25.45
CA GLY A 179 10.21 12.02 -24.13
C GLY A 179 10.97 11.30 -23.02
N GLU A 180 12.21 11.74 -22.79
CA GLU A 180 12.75 11.81 -21.43
C GLU A 180 13.32 13.21 -21.21
N ASP A 181 12.63 13.97 -20.36
CA ASP A 181 13.00 15.31 -19.91
C ASP A 181 14.23 15.26 -18.99
N ALA A 182 15.14 16.17 -19.26
CA ALA A 182 16.22 16.56 -18.38
C ALA A 182 15.71 17.51 -17.30
N MET A 183 16.11 17.33 -16.03
CA MET A 183 16.49 18.46 -15.16
C MET A 183 17.56 18.04 -14.15
N VAL A 184 18.72 18.65 -14.34
CA VAL A 184 19.81 18.87 -13.39
C VAL A 184 19.39 20.00 -12.44
N GLU A 185 19.67 19.89 -11.15
CA GLU A 185 20.11 21.02 -10.30
C GLU A 185 20.88 20.48 -9.08
N GLU A 186 22.05 21.06 -8.90
CA GLU A 186 23.05 20.88 -7.84
C GLU A 186 22.86 22.01 -6.82
N SER A 187 22.95 21.72 -5.51
CA SER A 187 23.57 22.59 -4.48
C SER A 187 23.19 22.19 -3.04
N GLY A 188 24.20 22.02 -2.19
CA GLY A 188 24.16 22.62 -0.84
C GLY A 188 24.37 21.72 0.38
N ALA A 189 25.58 21.82 0.94
CA ALA A 189 25.95 21.73 2.37
C ALA A 189 25.98 20.36 3.08
N ALA A 190 27.21 19.86 3.32
CA ALA A 190 27.81 19.73 4.67
C ALA A 190 29.30 19.39 4.54
#